data_AF-A0A0S9R7A3-F1
#
_entry.id   AF-A0A0S9R7A3-F1
#
_cell.length_a   1.000
_cell.length_b   1.000
_cell.length_c   1.000
_cell.angle_alpha   90.00
_cell.angle_beta   90.00
_cell.angle_gamma   90.00
#
_symmetry.space_group_name_H-M   'P 1'
#
loop_
_entity.id
_entity.type
_entity.pdbx_description
1 polymer ?
#
loop_
_entity_poly.entity_id
_entity_poly.type
_entity_poly.pdbx_seq_one_letter_code
_entity_poly.pdbx_strand_id
1 'polypeptide(L)'
;MPPRAQIPAPLAHEPFHVREALALGVSHRRLAGKAYRRLLPAVWAPADLEMTEERWWVAARKYAPADARFTGATRLQQLGLDLGPHRPLQMVVGRDLHRDCPEVFLHRSDVMPAHDDVAVSPEAVFVEVCRWFTVLDAVAAGDWLIKQGLLNPEVLARLCHDEPWRDGAEQARWVARLLDGRSRSVPESHVRLYFQAAGLPRPEVNVPVDVAGTLHTPDWWWRLFRVASEYEGSQHQTNRGQYVADIDRYQLYRSADIEYRQITRELKVTPRTVVRRVHEALVAGGYSGPSPRFGVAFQALNRTPREAMAAAPDFTVWTPVAPRR
;
A
#
# COMPACT_ATOMS: atom_id res chain seq x y z
N MET A 1 -14.37 -17.13 45.59
CA MET A 1 -14.42 -16.80 44.15
C MET A 1 -15.07 -17.95 43.42
N PRO A 2 -16.08 -17.74 42.57
CA PRO A 2 -16.58 -18.80 41.70
C PRO A 2 -15.44 -19.28 40.79
N PRO A 3 -15.34 -20.60 40.50
CA PRO A 3 -14.29 -21.13 39.64
C PRO A 3 -14.37 -20.45 38.27
N ARG A 4 -13.23 -19.93 37.79
CA ARG A 4 -13.11 -19.36 36.44
C ARG A 4 -13.57 -20.43 35.47
N ALA A 5 -14.60 -20.15 34.67
CA ALA A 5 -15.15 -21.13 33.75
C ALA A 5 -14.02 -21.65 32.85
N GLN A 6 -13.67 -22.93 32.97
CA GLN A 6 -12.52 -23.51 32.29
C GLN A 6 -12.79 -23.63 30.78
N ILE A 7 -12.29 -22.70 29.99
CA ILE A 7 -12.46 -22.70 28.53
C ILE A 7 -11.81 -23.98 27.99
N PRO A 8 -12.51 -24.77 27.15
CA PRO A 8 -11.90 -25.94 26.50
C PRO A 8 -10.64 -25.53 25.73
N ALA A 9 -9.58 -26.34 25.82
CA ALA A 9 -8.29 -26.02 25.19
C ALA A 9 -8.39 -25.67 23.68
N PRO A 10 -9.23 -26.34 22.85
CA PRO A 10 -9.39 -25.95 21.44
C PRO A 10 -9.97 -24.55 21.20
N LEU A 11 -10.64 -23.97 22.20
CA LEU A 11 -11.30 -22.66 22.10
C LEU A 11 -10.49 -21.54 22.78
N ALA A 12 -9.33 -21.86 23.36
CA ALA A 12 -8.62 -20.95 24.26
C ALA A 12 -7.74 -19.92 23.53
N HIS A 13 -7.39 -20.16 22.26
CA HIS A 13 -6.32 -19.43 21.58
C HIS A 13 -6.75 -18.70 20.31
N GLU A 14 -7.96 -18.98 19.80
CA GLU A 14 -8.46 -18.40 18.55
C GLU A 14 -9.98 -18.14 18.62
N PRO A 15 -10.49 -17.24 17.77
CA PRO A 15 -11.93 -17.12 17.53
C PRO A 15 -12.52 -18.41 16.97
N PHE A 16 -13.74 -18.72 17.41
CA PHE A 16 -14.43 -19.95 17.05
C PHE A 16 -15.90 -19.68 16.72
N HIS A 17 -16.47 -20.52 15.86
CA HIS A 17 -17.89 -20.50 15.56
C HIS A 17 -18.69 -21.17 16.70
N VAL A 18 -19.90 -20.71 16.96
CA VAL A 18 -20.78 -21.23 18.02
C VAL A 18 -20.99 -22.75 17.95
N ARG A 19 -21.01 -23.31 16.73
CA ARG A 19 -21.13 -24.76 16.50
C ARG A 19 -19.95 -25.55 17.07
N GLU A 20 -18.74 -25.00 17.00
CA GLU A 20 -17.53 -25.64 17.55
C GLU A 20 -17.59 -25.67 19.08
N ALA A 21 -18.08 -24.59 19.68
CA ALA A 21 -18.29 -24.52 21.12
C ALA A 21 -19.33 -25.53 21.61
N LEU A 22 -20.47 -25.61 20.91
CA LEU A 22 -21.54 -26.56 21.24
C LEU A 22 -21.08 -28.01 21.10
N ALA A 23 -20.29 -28.34 20.07
CA ALA A 23 -19.71 -29.67 19.90
C ALA A 23 -18.77 -30.07 21.06
N LEU A 24 -18.17 -29.09 21.75
CA LEU A 24 -17.33 -29.29 22.93
C LEU A 24 -18.10 -29.14 24.26
N GLY A 25 -19.43 -29.14 24.23
CA GLY A 25 -20.28 -29.05 25.43
C GLY A 25 -20.38 -27.65 26.05
N VAL A 26 -19.93 -26.59 25.35
CA VAL A 26 -20.09 -25.21 25.80
C VAL A 26 -21.47 -24.70 25.38
N SER A 27 -22.43 -24.72 26.30
CA SER A 27 -23.80 -24.26 26.03
C SER A 27 -23.89 -22.75 25.72
N HIS A 28 -24.98 -22.33 25.06
CA HIS A 28 -25.25 -20.90 24.81
C HIS A 28 -25.26 -20.06 26.11
N ARG A 29 -25.79 -20.60 27.21
CA ARG A 29 -25.77 -19.94 28.53
C ARG A 29 -24.34 -19.72 29.01
N ARG A 30 -23.43 -20.66 28.73
CA ARG A 30 -22.02 -20.56 29.10
C ARG A 30 -21.29 -19.52 28.22
N LEU A 31 -21.60 -19.47 26.92
CA LEU A 31 -21.07 -18.44 26.01
C LEU A 31 -21.51 -17.02 26.40
N ALA A 32 -22.73 -16.85 26.90
CA ALA A 32 -23.21 -15.57 27.40
C ALA A 32 -22.55 -15.12 28.72
N GLY A 33 -21.70 -15.95 29.33
CA GLY A 33 -20.97 -15.62 30.55
C GLY A 33 -19.71 -14.78 30.29
N LYS A 34 -19.12 -14.23 31.36
CA LYS A 34 -17.95 -13.32 31.32
C LYS A 34 -16.66 -13.91 30.76
N ALA A 35 -16.58 -15.23 30.58
CA ALA A 35 -15.39 -15.90 30.05
C ALA A 35 -15.24 -15.74 28.52
N TYR A 36 -16.30 -15.31 27.83
CA TYR A 36 -16.33 -15.17 26.38
C TYR A 36 -16.84 -13.79 25.99
N ARG A 37 -16.50 -13.39 24.77
CA ARG A 37 -17.08 -12.23 24.09
C ARG A 37 -17.50 -12.61 22.69
N ARG A 38 -18.61 -12.04 22.22
CA ARG A 38 -19.07 -12.18 20.85
C ARG A 38 -18.31 -11.16 19.98
N LEU A 39 -17.72 -11.63 18.89
CA LEU A 39 -16.98 -10.79 17.93
C LEU A 39 -17.85 -10.45 16.73
N LEU A 40 -18.44 -11.48 16.11
CA LEU A 40 -19.31 -11.38 14.93
C LEU A 40 -20.58 -12.21 15.19
N PRO A 41 -21.60 -12.16 14.31
CA PRO A 41 -22.70 -13.11 14.39
C PRO A 41 -22.19 -14.55 14.39
N ALA A 42 -22.58 -15.31 15.42
CA ALA A 42 -22.17 -16.70 15.66
C ALA A 42 -20.67 -16.95 15.86
N VAL A 43 -19.81 -15.92 15.92
CA VAL A 43 -18.36 -16.05 16.19
C VAL A 43 -18.01 -15.43 17.53
N TRP A 44 -17.29 -16.20 18.33
CA TRP A 44 -16.94 -15.89 19.72
C TRP A 44 -15.45 -16.07 19.94
N ALA A 45 -14.95 -15.46 21.01
CA ALA A 45 -13.59 -15.67 21.50
C ALA A 45 -13.59 -15.66 23.03
N PRO A 46 -12.55 -16.19 23.68
CA PRO A 46 -12.29 -15.91 25.10
C PRO A 46 -12.25 -14.40 25.34
N ALA A 47 -12.79 -13.96 26.48
CA ALA A 47 -12.89 -12.53 26.81
C ALA A 47 -11.51 -11.85 26.87
N ASP A 48 -10.52 -12.56 27.42
CA ASP A 48 -9.16 -12.06 27.63
C ASP A 48 -8.21 -12.32 26.44
N LEU A 49 -8.71 -12.89 25.33
CA LEU A 49 -7.90 -13.15 24.14
C LEU A 49 -7.61 -11.82 23.43
N GLU A 50 -6.34 -11.42 23.36
CA GLU A 50 -5.91 -10.28 22.54
C GLU A 50 -6.26 -10.55 21.06
N MET A 51 -6.87 -9.58 20.37
CA MET A 51 -7.31 -9.77 19.00
C MET A 51 -6.36 -9.07 18.03
N THR A 52 -5.36 -9.81 17.56
CA THR A 52 -4.48 -9.40 16.46
C THR A 52 -5.22 -9.42 15.12
N GLU A 53 -4.63 -8.83 14.08
CA GLU A 53 -5.21 -8.86 12.72
C GLU A 53 -5.41 -10.29 12.20
N GLU A 54 -4.47 -11.19 12.45
CA GLU A 54 -4.56 -12.60 12.06
C GLU A 54 -5.76 -13.28 12.72
N ARG A 55 -6.02 -12.99 14.00
CA ARG A 55 -7.19 -13.51 14.72
C ARG A 55 -8.48 -12.93 14.16
N TRP A 56 -8.49 -11.67 13.75
CA TRP A 56 -9.63 -11.08 13.06
C TRP A 56 -9.89 -11.73 11.70
N TRP A 57 -8.85 -12.11 10.94
CA TRP A 57 -9.01 -12.91 9.73
C TRP A 57 -9.60 -14.29 10.03
N VAL A 58 -9.15 -14.96 11.09
CA VAL A 58 -9.77 -16.22 11.54
C VAL A 58 -11.25 -16.01 11.86
N ALA A 59 -11.60 -14.96 12.62
CA ALA A 59 -12.99 -14.65 12.94
C ALA A 59 -13.83 -14.41 11.68
N ALA A 60 -13.31 -13.65 10.70
CA ALA A 60 -14.00 -13.40 9.44
C ALA A 60 -14.24 -14.69 8.63
N ARG A 61 -13.27 -15.60 8.55
CA ARG A 61 -13.48 -16.91 7.88
C ARG A 61 -14.50 -17.78 8.60
N LYS A 62 -14.55 -17.75 9.93
CA LYS A 62 -15.55 -18.49 10.73
C LYS A 62 -16.95 -17.89 10.55
N TYR A 63 -17.04 -16.59 10.32
CA TYR A 63 -18.30 -15.88 10.07
C TYR A 63 -18.80 -16.09 8.64
N ALA A 64 -17.93 -15.87 7.65
CA ALA A 64 -18.25 -15.91 6.24
C ALA A 64 -18.56 -17.33 5.75
N PRO A 65 -19.28 -17.47 4.63
CA PRO A 65 -19.41 -18.76 3.96
C PRO A 65 -18.07 -19.38 3.59
N ALA A 66 -18.00 -20.71 3.51
CA ALA A 66 -16.77 -21.45 3.21
C ALA A 66 -16.17 -21.14 1.81
N ASP A 67 -16.99 -20.68 0.88
CA ASP A 67 -16.61 -20.25 -0.47
C ASP A 67 -16.27 -18.75 -0.56
N ALA A 68 -16.29 -18.01 0.56
CA ALA A 68 -15.82 -16.64 0.57
C ALA A 68 -14.28 -16.58 0.55
N ARG A 69 -13.71 -15.55 -0.09
CA ARG A 69 -12.25 -15.36 -0.22
C ARG A 69 -11.86 -13.95 0.20
N PHE A 70 -10.74 -13.78 0.88
CA PHE A 70 -10.22 -12.43 1.18
C PHE A 70 -9.81 -11.68 -0.08
N THR A 71 -9.99 -10.37 -0.07
CA THR A 71 -9.74 -9.48 -1.21
C THR A 71 -9.35 -8.07 -0.74
N GLY A 72 -9.09 -7.17 -1.68
CA GLY A 72 -8.85 -5.75 -1.45
C GLY A 72 -7.78 -5.46 -0.39
N ALA A 73 -8.01 -4.47 0.48
CA ALA A 73 -7.04 -4.06 1.50
C ALA A 73 -6.75 -5.18 2.51
N THR A 74 -7.75 -6.00 2.87
CA THR A 74 -7.52 -7.14 3.78
C THR A 74 -6.55 -8.15 3.19
N ARG A 75 -6.70 -8.49 1.90
CA ARG A 75 -5.74 -9.38 1.25
C ARG A 75 -4.39 -8.70 1.03
N LEU A 76 -4.36 -7.40 0.71
CA LEU A 76 -3.12 -6.64 0.59
C LEU A 76 -2.29 -6.69 1.89
N GLN A 77 -2.96 -6.53 3.03
CA GLN A 77 -2.38 -6.68 4.37
C GLN A 77 -1.90 -8.11 4.65
N GLN A 78 -2.68 -9.13 4.24
CA GLN A 78 -2.25 -10.53 4.34
C GLN A 78 -1.00 -10.86 3.50
N LEU A 79 -0.79 -10.14 2.40
CA LEU A 79 0.42 -10.28 1.58
C LEU A 79 1.63 -9.61 2.23
N GLY A 80 1.42 -8.69 3.18
CA GLY A 80 2.46 -8.01 3.94
C GLY A 80 2.54 -6.49 3.73
N LEU A 81 1.61 -5.90 2.97
CA LEU A 81 1.53 -4.44 2.82
C LEU A 81 0.40 -3.85 3.66
N ASP A 82 0.79 -3.15 4.73
CA ASP A 82 -0.16 -2.43 5.56
C ASP A 82 -0.57 -1.09 4.90
N LEU A 83 -1.59 -1.16 4.04
CA LEU A 83 -2.13 -0.03 3.31
C LEU A 83 -3.65 -0.15 3.15
N GLY A 84 -4.35 0.94 3.51
CA GLY A 84 -5.81 1.01 3.50
C GLY A 84 -6.44 0.76 4.87
N PRO A 85 -7.78 0.78 4.95
CA PRO A 85 -8.49 0.54 6.20
C PRO A 85 -8.41 -0.94 6.62
N HIS A 86 -8.20 -1.18 7.91
CA HIS A 86 -8.24 -2.54 8.48
C HIS A 86 -9.67 -3.10 8.60
N ARG A 87 -10.68 -2.23 8.70
CA ARG A 87 -12.09 -2.61 8.82
C ARG A 87 -12.98 -1.77 7.88
N PRO A 88 -14.09 -2.34 7.38
CA PRO A 88 -14.47 -3.75 7.48
C PRO A 88 -13.49 -4.66 6.73
N LEU A 89 -13.31 -5.89 7.21
CA LEU A 89 -12.53 -6.91 6.50
C LEU A 89 -13.22 -7.25 5.18
N GLN A 90 -12.48 -7.25 4.09
CA GLN A 90 -13.02 -7.37 2.74
C GLN A 90 -12.94 -8.83 2.27
N MET A 91 -14.08 -9.37 1.87
CA MET A 91 -14.21 -10.72 1.32
C MET A 91 -15.11 -10.72 0.07
N VAL A 92 -14.86 -11.62 -0.87
CA VAL A 92 -15.69 -11.87 -2.07
C VAL A 92 -16.44 -13.19 -1.93
N VAL A 93 -17.66 -13.26 -2.46
CA VAL A 93 -18.42 -14.52 -2.60
C VAL A 93 -19.09 -14.61 -3.97
N GLY A 94 -19.11 -15.83 -4.52
CA GLY A 94 -19.58 -16.14 -5.89
C GLY A 94 -21.08 -16.31 -6.06
N ARG A 95 -21.89 -15.79 -5.14
CA ARG A 95 -23.36 -15.93 -5.16
C ARG A 95 -24.04 -14.77 -4.46
N ASP A 96 -25.34 -14.64 -4.70
CA ASP A 96 -26.12 -13.65 -3.97
C ASP A 96 -26.21 -14.01 -2.48
N LEU A 97 -25.67 -13.13 -1.65
CA LEU A 97 -25.69 -13.22 -0.21
C LEU A 97 -25.68 -11.82 0.37
N HIS A 98 -26.76 -11.45 1.05
CA HIS A 98 -26.81 -10.22 1.82
C HIS A 98 -26.54 -10.54 3.29
N ARG A 99 -25.46 -9.99 3.82
CA ARG A 99 -25.12 -10.05 5.24
C ARG A 99 -24.62 -8.68 5.67
N ASP A 100 -25.33 -8.09 6.62
CA ASP A 100 -24.92 -6.84 7.23
C ASP A 100 -24.01 -7.13 8.43
N CYS A 101 -22.75 -6.69 8.34
CA CYS A 101 -21.77 -6.79 9.40
C CYS A 101 -20.77 -5.63 9.31
N PRO A 102 -20.73 -4.71 10.29
CA PRO A 102 -19.81 -3.57 10.27
C PRO A 102 -18.33 -3.96 10.22
N GLU A 103 -17.98 -5.17 10.68
CA GLU A 103 -16.61 -5.67 10.75
C GLU A 103 -16.18 -6.47 9.53
N VAL A 104 -17.13 -6.96 8.70
CA VAL A 104 -16.85 -7.81 7.54
C VAL A 104 -17.74 -7.40 6.37
N PHE A 105 -17.12 -6.89 5.31
CA PHE A 105 -17.79 -6.53 4.07
C PHE A 105 -17.66 -7.69 3.07
N LEU A 106 -18.80 -8.32 2.77
CA LEU A 106 -18.91 -9.37 1.76
C LEU A 106 -19.37 -8.75 0.45
N HIS A 107 -18.45 -8.58 -0.48
CA HIS A 107 -18.78 -8.18 -1.84
C HIS A 107 -19.18 -9.39 -2.68
N ARG A 108 -20.08 -9.15 -3.63
CA ARG A 108 -20.66 -10.17 -4.50
C ARG A 108 -19.97 -10.12 -5.86
N SER A 109 -19.74 -11.27 -6.46
CA SER A 109 -19.22 -11.37 -7.82
C SER A 109 -19.85 -12.57 -8.54
N ASP A 110 -20.39 -12.35 -9.74
CA ASP A 110 -20.93 -13.46 -10.56
C ASP A 110 -19.80 -14.35 -11.10
N VAL A 111 -18.63 -13.76 -11.35
CA VAL A 111 -17.43 -14.46 -11.80
C VAL A 111 -16.34 -14.23 -10.77
N MET A 112 -16.08 -15.25 -9.95
CA MET A 112 -15.01 -15.19 -8.94
C MET A 112 -13.67 -14.85 -9.60
N PRO A 113 -12.92 -13.87 -9.08
CA PRO A 113 -11.54 -13.65 -9.51
C PRO A 113 -10.70 -14.91 -9.26
N ALA A 114 -9.57 -15.08 -9.95
CA ALA A 114 -8.64 -16.16 -9.66
C ALA A 114 -8.30 -16.20 -8.17
N HIS A 115 -8.36 -17.37 -7.53
CA HIS A 115 -8.25 -17.50 -6.07
C HIS A 115 -7.73 -18.89 -5.65
N ASP A 116 -7.16 -18.96 -4.44
CA ASP A 116 -6.91 -20.20 -3.70
C ASP A 116 -8.02 -20.43 -2.66
N ASP A 117 -7.83 -21.34 -1.70
CA ASP A 117 -8.84 -21.62 -0.65
C ASP A 117 -9.05 -20.46 0.35
N VAL A 118 -8.14 -19.50 0.40
CA VAL A 118 -8.11 -18.44 1.40
C VAL A 118 -8.48 -17.08 0.79
N ALA A 119 -7.95 -16.77 -0.39
CA ALA A 119 -7.97 -15.42 -0.94
C ALA A 119 -7.85 -15.36 -2.46
N VAL A 120 -8.18 -14.19 -3.02
CA VAL A 120 -7.99 -13.90 -4.45
C VAL A 120 -6.51 -13.64 -4.77
N SER A 121 -6.17 -13.77 -6.06
CA SER A 121 -4.81 -13.54 -6.58
C SER A 121 -4.37 -12.08 -6.42
N PRO A 122 -3.05 -11.81 -6.38
CA PRO A 122 -2.54 -10.45 -6.29
C PRO A 122 -3.00 -9.52 -7.43
N GLU A 123 -3.17 -10.02 -8.66
CA GLU A 123 -3.71 -9.25 -9.78
C GLU A 123 -5.16 -8.83 -9.52
N ALA A 124 -5.98 -9.74 -8.98
CA ALA A 124 -7.35 -9.43 -8.61
C ALA A 124 -7.42 -8.43 -7.44
N VAL A 125 -6.51 -8.54 -6.47
CA VAL A 125 -6.36 -7.53 -5.41
C VAL A 125 -6.03 -6.17 -6.01
N PHE A 126 -5.09 -6.13 -6.95
CA PHE A 126 -4.67 -4.88 -7.59
C PHE A 126 -5.84 -4.22 -8.34
N VAL A 127 -6.61 -4.99 -9.10
CA VAL A 127 -7.84 -4.51 -9.75
C VAL A 127 -8.84 -3.96 -8.72
N GLU A 128 -9.05 -4.67 -7.61
CA GLU A 128 -9.97 -4.26 -6.55
C GLU A 128 -9.54 -2.94 -5.88
N VAL A 129 -8.26 -2.78 -5.52
CA VAL A 129 -7.80 -1.54 -4.87
C VAL A 129 -7.85 -0.35 -5.83
N CYS A 130 -7.62 -0.55 -7.13
CA CYS A 130 -7.76 0.50 -8.14
C CYS A 130 -9.18 1.08 -8.27
N ARG A 131 -10.21 0.45 -7.68
CA ARG A 131 -11.57 0.97 -7.67
C ARG A 131 -11.75 2.14 -6.70
N TRP A 132 -11.05 2.13 -5.56
CA TRP A 132 -11.38 3.01 -4.43
C TRP A 132 -10.17 3.59 -3.68
N PHE A 133 -8.96 3.08 -3.87
CA PHE A 133 -7.75 3.76 -3.41
C PHE A 133 -7.57 5.09 -4.13
N THR A 134 -6.80 6.00 -3.52
CA THR A 134 -6.27 7.15 -4.25
C THR A 134 -5.28 6.71 -5.32
N VAL A 135 -5.01 7.54 -6.34
CA VAL A 135 -3.95 7.24 -7.32
C VAL A 135 -2.60 7.00 -6.64
N LEU A 136 -2.28 7.77 -5.58
CA LEU A 136 -1.07 7.56 -4.78
C LEU A 136 -1.00 6.15 -4.19
N ASP A 137 -2.04 5.75 -3.46
CA ASP A 137 -2.05 4.46 -2.76
C ASP A 137 -2.15 3.29 -3.74
N ALA A 138 -2.87 3.45 -4.85
CA ALA A 138 -2.96 2.44 -5.89
C ALA A 138 -1.59 2.20 -6.55
N VAL A 139 -0.85 3.27 -6.88
CA VAL A 139 0.51 3.13 -7.41
C VAL A 139 1.46 2.55 -6.37
N ALA A 140 1.37 2.97 -5.10
CA ALA A 140 2.20 2.41 -4.04
C ALA A 140 1.95 0.92 -3.81
N ALA A 141 0.68 0.48 -3.84
CA ALA A 141 0.33 -0.93 -3.77
C ALA A 141 0.91 -1.72 -4.96
N GLY A 142 0.75 -1.19 -6.18
CA GLY A 142 1.28 -1.82 -7.40
C GLY A 142 2.81 -1.91 -7.42
N ASP A 143 3.51 -0.83 -7.07
CA ASP A 143 4.97 -0.78 -6.95
C ASP A 143 5.46 -1.83 -5.97
N TRP A 144 4.84 -1.90 -4.78
CA TRP A 144 5.20 -2.86 -3.76
C TRP A 144 4.93 -4.31 -4.21
N LEU A 145 3.77 -4.59 -4.82
CA LEU A 145 3.45 -5.93 -5.31
C LEU A 145 4.42 -6.40 -6.40
N ILE A 146 4.82 -5.52 -7.32
CA ILE A 146 5.85 -5.81 -8.34
C ILE A 146 7.19 -6.10 -7.66
N LYS A 147 7.59 -5.26 -6.69
CA LYS A 147 8.84 -5.44 -5.95
C LYS A 147 8.92 -6.78 -5.22
N GLN A 148 7.80 -7.25 -4.65
CA GLN A 148 7.72 -8.57 -4.00
C GLN A 148 7.65 -9.74 -4.99
N GLY A 149 7.57 -9.48 -6.30
CA GLY A 149 7.35 -10.51 -7.31
C GLY A 149 5.95 -11.12 -7.30
N LEU A 150 4.99 -10.45 -6.65
CA LEU A 150 3.60 -10.92 -6.48
C LEU A 150 2.68 -10.49 -7.62
N LEU A 151 2.96 -9.36 -8.27
CA LEU A 151 2.18 -8.85 -9.40
C LEU A 151 2.99 -8.93 -10.68
N ASN A 152 2.51 -9.71 -11.65
CA ASN A 152 3.08 -9.76 -12.99
C ASN A 152 2.31 -8.79 -13.93
N PRO A 153 2.97 -7.77 -14.50
CA PRO A 153 2.32 -6.82 -15.42
C PRO A 153 1.65 -7.46 -16.64
N GLU A 154 2.20 -8.54 -17.18
CA GLU A 154 1.62 -9.25 -18.33
C GLU A 154 0.36 -10.02 -17.94
N VAL A 155 0.36 -10.66 -16.76
CA VAL A 155 -0.82 -11.35 -16.21
C VAL A 155 -1.91 -10.34 -15.91
N LEU A 156 -1.57 -9.20 -15.29
CA LEU A 156 -2.50 -8.11 -15.05
C LEU A 156 -3.08 -7.56 -16.36
N ALA A 157 -2.24 -7.33 -17.37
CA ALA A 157 -2.70 -6.82 -18.66
C ALA A 157 -3.70 -7.78 -19.33
N ARG A 158 -3.41 -9.09 -19.32
CA ARG A 158 -4.34 -10.12 -19.80
C ARG A 158 -5.63 -10.14 -19.01
N LEU A 159 -5.56 -10.16 -17.68
CA LEU A 159 -6.74 -10.11 -16.81
C LEU A 159 -7.65 -8.94 -17.16
N CYS A 160 -7.08 -7.73 -17.29
CA CYS A 160 -7.86 -6.56 -17.64
C CYS A 160 -8.35 -6.58 -19.09
N HIS A 161 -7.68 -7.27 -20.01
CA HIS A 161 -8.11 -7.40 -21.41
C HIS A 161 -9.25 -8.41 -21.56
N ASP A 162 -9.13 -9.56 -20.90
CA ASP A 162 -10.06 -10.68 -20.98
C ASP A 162 -11.32 -10.40 -20.16
N GLU A 163 -11.20 -9.65 -19.06
CA GLU A 163 -12.30 -9.35 -18.13
C GLU A 163 -12.55 -7.83 -17.95
N PRO A 164 -12.80 -7.07 -19.04
CA PRO A 164 -12.92 -5.61 -18.99
C PRO A 164 -14.17 -5.12 -18.26
N TRP A 165 -15.16 -6.00 -18.03
CA TRP A 165 -16.37 -5.70 -17.26
C TRP A 165 -16.14 -5.64 -15.75
N ARG A 166 -14.99 -6.12 -15.25
CA ARG A 166 -14.66 -5.98 -13.83
C ARG A 166 -14.51 -4.50 -13.50
N ASP A 167 -15.25 -4.05 -12.50
CA ASP A 167 -15.04 -2.74 -11.91
C ASP A 167 -13.59 -2.66 -11.40
N GLY A 168 -12.85 -1.64 -11.81
CA GLY A 168 -11.42 -1.51 -11.53
C GLY A 168 -10.51 -1.95 -12.68
N ALA A 169 -10.96 -2.72 -13.67
CA ALA A 169 -10.09 -3.20 -14.75
C ALA A 169 -9.53 -2.06 -15.61
N GLU A 170 -10.37 -1.09 -15.97
CA GLU A 170 -9.94 0.09 -16.73
C GLU A 170 -8.98 0.96 -15.91
N GLN A 171 -9.30 1.15 -14.62
CA GLN A 171 -8.49 1.87 -13.66
C GLN A 171 -7.12 1.21 -13.50
N ALA A 172 -7.06 -0.11 -13.34
CA ALA A 172 -5.83 -0.86 -13.19
C ALA A 172 -4.94 -0.75 -14.44
N ARG A 173 -5.50 -0.82 -15.66
CA ARG A 173 -4.73 -0.57 -16.90
C ARG A 173 -4.14 0.84 -16.94
N TRP A 174 -4.89 1.83 -16.47
CA TRP A 174 -4.42 3.20 -16.42
C TRP A 174 -3.31 3.39 -15.36
N VAL A 175 -3.53 2.89 -14.14
CA VAL A 175 -2.54 2.93 -13.03
C VAL A 175 -1.28 2.16 -13.38
N ALA A 176 -1.37 1.04 -14.10
CA ALA A 176 -0.22 0.23 -14.51
C ALA A 176 0.85 1.03 -15.27
N ARG A 177 0.45 2.09 -15.98
CA ARG A 177 1.36 2.99 -16.72
C ARG A 177 2.20 3.89 -15.80
N LEU A 178 1.83 4.00 -14.53
CA LEU A 178 2.48 4.84 -13.53
C LEU A 178 3.39 4.03 -12.59
N LEU A 179 3.35 2.69 -12.66
CA LEU A 179 4.09 1.82 -11.76
C LEU A 179 5.60 1.83 -12.05
N ASP A 180 6.38 1.70 -10.99
CA ASP A 180 7.82 1.54 -10.98
C ASP A 180 8.20 0.71 -9.73
N GLY A 181 8.34 -0.61 -9.90
CA GLY A 181 8.62 -1.57 -8.82
C GLY A 181 9.98 -1.40 -8.13
N ARG A 182 10.74 -0.36 -8.46
CA ARG A 182 12.00 -0.01 -7.77
C ARG A 182 11.77 0.78 -6.49
N SER A 183 10.62 1.47 -6.35
CA SER A 183 10.25 2.14 -5.09
C SER A 183 10.21 1.11 -3.95
N ARG A 184 10.87 1.37 -2.83
CA ARG A 184 11.01 0.41 -1.73
C ARG A 184 9.98 0.58 -0.62
N SER A 185 9.24 1.69 -0.64
CA SER A 185 8.24 2.00 0.36
C SER A 185 7.08 2.83 -0.21
N VAL A 186 5.94 2.84 0.49
CA VAL A 186 4.77 3.66 0.12
C VAL A 186 5.14 5.15 0.03
N PRO A 187 5.90 5.75 0.98
CA PRO A 187 6.37 7.12 0.83
C PRO A 187 7.21 7.39 -0.41
N GLU A 188 8.08 6.47 -0.82
CA GLU A 188 8.87 6.64 -2.03
C GLU A 188 7.97 6.68 -3.28
N SER A 189 7.02 5.75 -3.42
CA SER A 189 6.06 5.78 -4.53
C SER A 189 5.28 7.09 -4.59
N HIS A 190 4.87 7.62 -3.43
CA HIS A 190 4.11 8.88 -3.36
C HIS A 190 4.96 10.08 -3.81
N VAL A 191 6.19 10.17 -3.31
CA VAL A 191 7.08 11.30 -3.63
C VAL A 191 7.51 11.26 -5.10
N ARG A 192 7.77 10.08 -5.65
CA ARG A 192 8.00 9.87 -7.09
C ARG A 192 6.85 10.43 -7.93
N LEU A 193 5.61 10.16 -7.53
CA LEU A 193 4.42 10.69 -8.22
C LEU A 193 4.26 12.20 -8.06
N TYR A 194 4.66 12.80 -6.94
CA TYR A 194 4.69 14.26 -6.82
C TYR A 194 5.64 14.90 -7.83
N PHE A 195 6.81 14.31 -8.06
CA PHE A 195 7.76 14.79 -9.07
C PHE A 195 7.19 14.66 -10.48
N GLN A 196 6.61 13.51 -10.81
CA GLN A 196 5.99 13.24 -12.11
C GLN A 196 4.82 14.19 -12.38
N ALA A 197 3.88 14.29 -11.45
CA ALA A 197 2.70 15.14 -11.59
C ALA A 197 3.04 16.63 -11.64
N ALA A 198 4.19 17.02 -11.09
CA ALA A 198 4.68 18.38 -11.14
C ALA A 198 5.52 18.71 -12.39
N GLY A 199 5.80 17.72 -13.24
CA GLY A 199 6.56 17.87 -14.47
C GLY A 199 8.06 18.05 -14.25
N LEU A 200 8.61 17.61 -13.11
CA LEU A 200 10.07 17.56 -12.95
C LEU A 200 10.67 16.56 -13.94
N PRO A 201 11.98 16.59 -14.22
CA PRO A 201 12.69 15.52 -14.93
C PRO A 201 12.56 14.17 -14.20
N ARG A 202 12.62 13.06 -14.95
CA ARG A 202 12.50 11.70 -14.38
C ARG A 202 13.75 11.35 -13.56
N PRO A 203 13.62 11.04 -12.25
CA PRO A 203 14.71 10.44 -11.51
C PRO A 203 14.89 8.97 -11.89
N GLU A 204 16.13 8.50 -11.79
CA GLU A 204 16.41 7.09 -11.63
C GLU A 204 16.08 6.69 -10.19
N VAL A 205 15.28 5.64 -10.03
CA VAL A 205 14.75 5.23 -8.71
C VAL A 205 15.61 4.09 -8.18
N ASN A 206 16.13 4.24 -6.95
CA ASN A 206 16.87 3.20 -6.24
C ASN A 206 18.00 2.56 -7.05
N VAL A 207 18.74 3.38 -7.82
CA VAL A 207 19.91 2.93 -8.59
C VAL A 207 21.21 3.13 -7.78
N PRO A 208 22.17 2.20 -7.85
CA PRO A 208 23.49 2.41 -7.27
C PRO A 208 24.23 3.57 -7.95
N VAL A 209 24.82 4.45 -7.15
CA VAL A 209 25.62 5.61 -7.56
C VAL A 209 26.97 5.51 -6.88
N ASP A 210 28.04 5.58 -7.66
CA ASP A 210 29.39 5.72 -7.13
C ASP A 210 29.59 7.18 -6.66
N VAL A 211 29.84 7.33 -5.37
CA VAL A 211 30.16 8.61 -4.73
C VAL A 211 31.56 8.48 -4.14
N ALA A 212 32.56 8.97 -4.88
CA ALA A 212 33.97 8.95 -4.48
C ALA A 212 34.48 7.54 -4.07
N GLY A 213 34.14 6.52 -4.87
CA GLY A 213 34.57 5.13 -4.65
C GLY A 213 33.70 4.32 -3.69
N THR A 214 32.61 4.91 -3.19
CA THR A 214 31.60 4.21 -2.36
C THR A 214 30.27 4.14 -3.09
N LEU A 215 29.68 2.95 -3.16
CA LEU A 215 28.34 2.78 -3.75
C LEU A 215 27.26 3.15 -2.75
N HIS A 216 26.47 4.17 -3.10
CA HIS A 216 25.25 4.55 -2.41
C HIS A 216 24.04 4.31 -3.30
N THR A 217 22.87 4.09 -2.71
CA THR A 217 21.63 3.91 -3.48
C THR A 217 20.58 4.88 -2.98
N PRO A 218 20.59 6.15 -3.45
CA PRO A 218 19.56 7.10 -3.07
C PRO A 218 18.20 6.67 -3.65
N ASP A 219 17.11 7.10 -3.02
CA ASP A 219 15.75 6.80 -3.48
C ASP A 219 15.51 7.39 -4.88
N TRP A 220 16.01 8.60 -5.11
CA TRP A 220 15.93 9.30 -6.40
C TRP A 220 17.27 9.90 -6.80
N TRP A 221 17.68 9.61 -8.03
CA TRP A 221 18.90 10.12 -8.64
C TRP A 221 18.61 10.84 -9.96
N TRP A 222 18.92 12.13 -10.01
CA TRP A 222 18.91 12.93 -11.23
C TRP A 222 20.32 13.12 -11.75
N ARG A 223 20.82 12.09 -12.43
CA ARG A 223 22.19 11.99 -12.95
C ARG A 223 22.68 13.23 -13.70
N LEU A 224 21.86 13.80 -14.58
CA LEU A 224 22.24 14.92 -15.43
C LEU A 224 22.40 16.24 -14.68
N PHE A 225 21.83 16.34 -13.47
CA PHE A 225 21.89 17.54 -12.64
C PHE A 225 22.70 17.32 -11.36
N ARG A 226 23.28 16.13 -11.19
CA ARG A 226 23.98 15.68 -9.98
C ARG A 226 23.18 15.92 -8.70
N VAL A 227 21.88 15.63 -8.72
CA VAL A 227 20.99 15.75 -7.55
C VAL A 227 20.54 14.38 -7.09
N ALA A 228 20.77 14.06 -5.82
CA ALA A 228 20.25 12.88 -5.14
C ALA A 228 19.23 13.29 -4.07
N SER A 229 18.23 12.45 -3.82
CA SER A 229 17.29 12.67 -2.74
C SER A 229 16.85 11.37 -2.08
N GLU A 230 16.60 11.44 -0.77
CA GLU A 230 16.14 10.32 0.05
C GLU A 230 14.96 10.74 0.94
N TYR A 231 14.02 9.83 1.11
CA TYR A 231 12.95 9.92 2.09
C TYR A 231 13.42 9.43 3.46
N GLU A 232 13.25 10.26 4.47
CA GLU A 232 13.61 9.93 5.84
C GLU A 232 12.35 9.68 6.69
N GLY A 233 12.20 8.44 7.15
CA GLY A 233 11.16 8.04 8.09
C GLY A 233 11.39 8.58 9.51
N SER A 234 10.34 8.55 10.35
CA SER A 234 10.38 9.10 11.72
C SER A 234 11.24 8.33 12.74
N GLN A 235 12.04 7.34 12.31
CA GLN A 235 12.79 6.47 13.23
C GLN A 235 14.16 7.01 13.67
N HIS A 236 14.53 8.24 13.30
CA HIS A 236 15.95 8.63 13.34
C HIS A 236 16.37 9.60 14.45
N GLN A 237 15.48 10.00 15.35
CA GLN A 237 15.87 11.02 16.35
C GLN A 237 16.61 10.48 17.58
N THR A 238 16.70 9.16 17.78
CA THR A 238 17.28 8.57 19.01
C THR A 238 18.54 7.73 18.82
N ASN A 239 19.00 7.49 17.58
CA ASN A 239 20.19 6.68 17.31
C ASN A 239 21.40 7.53 16.90
N ARG A 240 22.37 7.69 17.81
CA ARG A 240 23.62 8.45 17.58
C ARG A 240 24.48 7.87 16.44
N GLY A 241 24.48 6.55 16.23
CA GLY A 241 25.25 5.91 15.17
C GLY A 241 24.70 6.24 13.78
N GLN A 242 23.38 6.23 13.64
CA GLN A 242 22.71 6.64 12.40
C GLN A 242 22.97 8.12 12.09
N TYR A 243 22.90 8.98 13.09
CA TYR A 243 23.18 10.41 12.94
C TYR A 243 24.59 10.69 12.40
N VAL A 244 25.61 10.00 12.92
CA VAL A 244 26.99 10.15 12.42
C VAL A 244 27.11 9.62 10.98
N ALA A 245 26.53 8.45 10.69
CA ALA A 245 26.53 7.90 9.34
C ALA A 245 25.83 8.82 8.32
N ASP A 246 24.76 9.51 8.73
CA ASP A 246 24.09 10.49 7.89
C ASP A 246 25.00 11.69 7.62
N ILE A 247 25.68 12.24 8.64
CA ILE A 247 26.66 13.32 8.46
C ILE A 247 27.77 12.92 7.48
N ASP A 248 28.35 11.74 7.67
CA ASP A 248 29.44 11.25 6.83
C ASP A 248 28.95 11.09 5.37
N ARG A 249 27.73 10.58 5.19
CA ARG A 249 27.08 10.50 3.89
C ARG A 249 26.90 11.88 3.26
N TYR A 250 26.35 12.86 4.00
CA TYR A 250 26.22 14.23 3.51
C TYR A 250 27.56 14.83 3.07
N GLN A 251 28.62 14.63 3.86
CA GLN A 251 29.96 15.10 3.53
C GLN A 251 30.49 14.45 2.26
N LEU A 252 30.29 13.14 2.10
CA LEU A 252 30.73 12.40 0.92
C LEU A 252 30.04 12.89 -0.35
N TYR A 253 28.71 13.01 -0.35
CA TYR A 253 27.96 13.55 -1.49
C TYR A 253 28.44 14.96 -1.87
N ARG A 254 28.66 15.82 -0.86
CA ARG A 254 29.17 17.17 -1.08
C ARG A 254 30.59 17.17 -1.67
N SER A 255 31.47 16.29 -1.20
CA SER A 255 32.84 16.18 -1.72
C SER A 255 32.90 15.70 -3.18
N ALA A 256 31.84 15.02 -3.62
CA ALA A 256 31.67 14.55 -4.99
C ALA A 256 30.89 15.53 -5.87
N ASP A 257 30.62 16.77 -5.44
CA ASP A 257 29.77 17.72 -6.17
C ASP A 257 28.39 17.14 -6.51
N ILE A 258 27.79 16.41 -5.56
CA ILE A 258 26.43 15.89 -5.67
C ILE A 258 25.56 16.59 -4.63
N GLU A 259 24.53 17.28 -5.10
CA GLU A 259 23.55 17.94 -4.24
C GLU A 259 22.62 16.88 -3.64
N TYR A 260 22.66 16.72 -2.32
CA TYR A 260 21.85 15.73 -1.60
C TYR A 260 20.68 16.40 -0.86
N ARG A 261 19.46 15.90 -1.06
CA ARG A 261 18.23 16.44 -0.46
C ARG A 261 17.50 15.38 0.36
N GLN A 262 17.33 15.66 1.64
CA GLN A 262 16.50 14.82 2.52
C GLN A 262 15.05 15.31 2.57
N ILE A 263 14.13 14.36 2.42
CA ILE A 263 12.69 14.58 2.46
C ILE A 263 12.16 13.92 3.72
N THR A 264 11.96 14.71 4.77
CA THR A 264 11.41 14.20 6.02
C THR A 264 9.92 13.88 5.91
N ARG A 265 9.39 13.11 6.86
CA ARG A 265 7.95 12.85 6.99
C ARG A 265 7.14 14.14 7.07
N GLU A 266 7.60 15.14 7.81
CA GLU A 266 6.93 16.44 7.95
C GLU A 266 6.95 17.20 6.62
N LEU A 267 8.03 17.10 5.84
CA LEU A 267 8.09 17.73 4.54
C LEU A 267 7.12 17.05 3.56
N LYS A 268 6.94 15.73 3.64
CA LYS A 268 5.98 14.96 2.82
C LYS A 268 4.54 15.45 2.98
N VAL A 269 4.12 15.95 4.16
CA VAL A 269 2.78 16.54 4.32
C VAL A 269 2.61 17.86 3.56
N THR A 270 3.71 18.45 3.08
CA THR A 270 3.75 19.62 2.20
C THR A 270 4.35 19.26 0.83
N PRO A 271 3.66 18.44 0.01
CA PRO A 271 4.26 17.87 -1.21
C PRO A 271 4.68 18.94 -2.23
N ARG A 272 4.03 20.10 -2.25
CA ARG A 272 4.46 21.24 -3.07
C ARG A 272 5.82 21.80 -2.65
N THR A 273 6.12 21.81 -1.35
CA THR A 273 7.40 22.27 -0.81
C THR A 273 8.51 21.27 -1.15
N VAL A 274 8.25 19.96 -1.01
CA VAL A 274 9.17 18.90 -1.46
C VAL A 274 9.57 19.13 -2.91
N VAL A 275 8.58 19.24 -3.79
CA VAL A 275 8.79 19.46 -5.23
C VAL A 275 9.59 20.73 -5.51
N ARG A 276 9.27 21.85 -4.83
CA ARG A 276 9.99 23.12 -5.02
C ARG A 276 11.47 23.03 -4.62
N ARG A 277 11.77 22.41 -3.47
CA ARG A 277 13.15 22.25 -3.00
C ARG A 277 13.98 21.36 -3.92
N VAL A 278 13.40 20.27 -4.41
CA VAL A 278 14.05 19.42 -5.41
C VAL A 278 14.25 20.20 -6.71
N HIS A 279 13.25 20.94 -7.17
CA HIS A 279 13.38 21.78 -8.36
C HIS A 279 14.49 22.84 -8.23
N GLU A 280 14.61 23.51 -7.08
CA GLU A 280 15.70 24.45 -6.79
C GLU A 280 17.08 23.77 -6.91
N ALA A 281 17.22 22.56 -6.37
CA ALA A 281 18.44 21.76 -6.53
C ALA A 281 18.73 21.42 -7.99
N LEU A 282 17.71 21.02 -8.75
CA LEU A 282 17.85 20.72 -10.18
C LEU A 282 18.29 21.95 -10.98
N VAL A 283 17.70 23.12 -10.71
CA VAL A 283 18.06 24.38 -11.37
C VAL A 283 19.50 24.78 -11.04
N ALA A 284 19.93 24.63 -9.78
CA ALA A 284 21.31 24.84 -9.38
C ALA A 284 22.28 23.89 -10.10
N GLY A 285 21.84 22.64 -10.34
CA GLY A 285 22.53 21.63 -11.14
C GLY A 285 22.42 21.80 -12.66
N GLY A 286 21.86 22.90 -13.15
CA GLY A 286 21.82 23.24 -14.59
C GLY A 286 20.52 22.91 -15.32
N TYR A 287 19.44 22.51 -14.63
CA TYR A 287 18.12 22.34 -15.24
C TYR A 287 17.55 23.67 -15.72
N SER A 288 17.22 23.75 -17.02
CA SER A 288 16.61 24.94 -17.65
C SER A 288 15.16 24.73 -18.09
N GLY A 289 14.51 23.65 -17.67
CA GLY A 289 13.10 23.41 -17.98
C GLY A 289 12.14 24.30 -17.18
N PRO A 290 10.82 24.10 -17.34
CA PRO A 290 9.83 24.93 -16.68
C PRO A 290 9.77 24.67 -15.17
N SER A 291 9.30 25.69 -14.44
CA SER A 291 8.95 25.58 -13.02
C SER A 291 7.87 24.52 -12.78
N PRO A 292 7.80 23.93 -11.56
CA PRO A 292 6.87 22.84 -11.26
C PRO A 292 5.42 23.31 -11.34
N ARG A 293 4.55 22.47 -11.90
CA ARG A 293 3.11 22.76 -12.06
C ARG A 293 2.27 21.98 -11.07
N PHE A 294 1.30 22.62 -10.41
CA PHE A 294 0.42 21.96 -9.43
C PHE A 294 -1.04 21.91 -9.92
N GLY A 295 -1.22 21.57 -11.20
CA GLY A 295 -2.51 21.56 -11.91
C GLY A 295 -3.26 20.23 -11.78
N VAL A 296 -3.98 19.86 -12.85
CA VAL A 296 -4.88 18.70 -12.88
C VAL A 296 -4.20 17.40 -12.47
N ALA A 297 -3.01 17.09 -13.00
CA ALA A 297 -2.26 15.88 -12.64
C ALA A 297 -1.93 15.81 -11.14
N PHE A 298 -1.50 16.93 -10.55
CA PHE A 298 -1.17 16.99 -9.12
C PHE A 298 -2.41 16.86 -8.24
N GLN A 299 -3.55 17.42 -8.65
CA GLN A 299 -4.83 17.30 -7.94
C GLN A 299 -5.40 15.87 -8.04
N ALA A 300 -5.20 15.20 -9.16
CA ALA A 300 -5.67 13.84 -9.41
C ALA A 300 -5.02 12.79 -8.48
N LEU A 301 -3.83 13.07 -7.94
CA LEU A 301 -3.09 12.14 -7.07
C LEU A 301 -3.88 11.68 -5.83
N ASN A 302 -4.70 12.55 -5.24
CA ASN A 302 -5.50 12.22 -4.06
C ASN A 302 -6.95 11.82 -4.38
N ARG A 303 -7.26 11.57 -5.66
CA ARG A 303 -8.57 11.10 -6.10
C ARG A 303 -8.50 9.61 -6.41
N THR A 304 -9.65 8.96 -6.52
CA THR A 304 -9.70 7.59 -7.07
C THR A 304 -9.22 7.58 -8.52
N PRO A 305 -8.64 6.48 -9.04
CA PRO A 305 -8.29 6.35 -10.44
C PRO A 305 -9.44 6.70 -11.40
N ARG A 306 -10.68 6.33 -11.07
CA ARG A 306 -11.87 6.66 -11.86
C ARG A 306 -12.07 8.18 -11.99
N GLU A 307 -12.02 8.91 -10.87
CA GLU A 307 -12.15 10.37 -10.84
C GLU A 307 -10.94 11.07 -11.48
N ALA A 308 -9.74 10.50 -11.31
CA ALA A 308 -8.52 10.99 -11.93
C ALA A 308 -8.62 10.88 -13.45
N MET A 309 -8.98 9.71 -13.99
CA MET A 309 -9.13 9.48 -15.43
C MET A 309 -10.15 10.43 -16.07
N ALA A 310 -11.26 10.70 -15.39
CA ALA A 310 -12.28 11.65 -15.87
C ALA A 310 -11.75 13.07 -16.02
N ALA A 311 -10.72 13.46 -15.26
CA ALA A 311 -10.06 14.76 -15.37
C ALA A 311 -9.00 14.80 -16.49
N ALA A 312 -8.72 13.68 -17.16
CA ALA A 312 -7.72 13.53 -18.22
C ALA A 312 -6.33 14.13 -17.86
N PRO A 313 -5.73 13.75 -16.72
CA PRO A 313 -4.44 14.27 -16.29
C PRO A 313 -3.33 13.80 -17.22
N ASP A 314 -2.42 14.71 -17.54
CA ASP A 314 -1.22 14.37 -18.27
C ASP A 314 -0.10 13.96 -17.29
N PHE A 315 0.11 12.64 -17.17
CA PHE A 315 1.25 12.05 -16.45
C PHE A 315 2.40 11.66 -17.39
N THR A 316 2.28 11.95 -18.69
CA THR A 316 3.27 11.57 -19.72
C THR A 316 4.40 12.58 -19.86
N VAL A 317 4.24 13.78 -19.30
CA VAL A 317 5.24 14.85 -19.36
C VAL A 317 6.27 14.68 -18.25
N TRP A 318 7.27 13.85 -18.52
CA TRP A 318 8.60 14.14 -18.00
C TRP A 318 9.20 15.24 -18.86
N THR A 319 9.56 16.39 -18.29
CA THR A 319 10.16 17.46 -19.08
C THR A 319 11.43 16.92 -19.75
N PRO A 320 11.59 17.05 -21.09
CA PRO A 320 12.80 16.68 -21.78
C PRO A 320 14.01 17.38 -21.16
N VAL A 321 15.10 16.64 -21.00
CA VAL A 321 16.30 17.14 -20.36
C VAL A 321 17.10 17.98 -21.36
N ALA A 322 17.24 19.26 -21.10
CA ALA A 322 18.32 20.07 -21.66
C ALA A 322 19.13 20.64 -20.48
N PRO A 323 20.38 20.20 -20.27
CA PRO A 323 21.27 20.91 -19.35
C PRO A 323 21.64 22.26 -19.96
N ARG A 324 21.81 23.29 -19.14
CA ARG A 324 22.55 24.50 -19.58
C ARG A 324 23.96 24.06 -19.99
N ARG A 325 24.37 24.42 -21.21
CA ARG A 325 25.76 24.28 -21.67
C ARG A 325 26.69 25.14 -20.83
#